data_AF-A0A2A7MPJ6-F1
#
_entry.id   AF-A0A2A7MPJ6-F1
#
_cell.length_a   1.000
_cell.length_b   1.000
_cell.length_c   1.000
_cell.angle_alpha   90.00
_cell.angle_beta   90.00
_cell.angle_gamma   90.00
#
_symmetry.space_group_name_H-M   'P 1'
#
loop_
_entity.id
_entity.type
_entity.pdbx_description
1 polymer ?
#
loop_
_entity_poly.entity_id
_entity_poly.type
_entity_poly.pdbx_seq_one_letter_code
_entity_poly.pdbx_strand_id
1 'polypeptide(L)'
;MTAAGLLAVTPPQAQAAPCNQFAFDGPFELAGSKGWWVKFNTTGTTPRTSATVHFVDGGKVDGTIIGGSVQGRKVDLSIVWGDKPNNIWDFHGTVGDDGHVNDGGEQLRNIPPDYAGEVAASWRTVTPLKCIDAPAQANTDTGPAAPPPPPPPPPQPVKCPVGSPVPEVPAGQTCPAPKDAIRVTFTRAPLQWTVSVTNSADIGGNCTYNATANNGTPGASNNFTIAPKGTANFNVPAPAPFTTYRVVTSCTGTYDGKQIEFGRDEQNVSL
;
A
#
# COMPACT_ATOMS: atom_id res chain seq x y z
N MET A 1 29.97 39.29 62.66
CA MET A 1 30.16 39.55 61.22
C MET A 1 29.02 38.87 60.50
N THR A 2 28.03 39.66 60.07
CA THR A 2 26.75 39.17 59.54
C THR A 2 26.76 39.47 58.04
N ALA A 3 26.94 38.44 57.22
CA ALA A 3 26.97 38.58 55.76
C ALA A 3 25.55 38.51 55.21
N ALA A 4 25.05 39.64 54.72
CA ALA A 4 23.77 39.71 54.00
C ALA A 4 23.98 39.21 52.56
N GLY A 5 23.43 38.03 52.25
CA GLY A 5 23.40 37.50 50.89
C GLY A 5 22.29 38.17 50.07
N LEU A 6 22.67 38.90 49.04
CA LEU A 6 21.76 39.45 48.04
C LEU A 6 21.26 38.31 47.13
N LEU A 7 19.98 37.99 47.21
CA LEU A 7 19.30 37.11 46.26
C LEU A 7 19.11 37.88 44.95
N ALA A 8 19.88 37.53 43.92
CA ALA A 8 19.66 38.01 42.57
C ALA A 8 18.39 37.38 42.01
N VAL A 9 17.33 38.17 41.84
CA VAL A 9 16.13 37.76 41.13
C VAL A 9 16.48 37.71 39.64
N THR A 10 16.58 36.51 39.07
CA THR A 10 16.72 36.35 37.62
C THR A 10 15.48 36.95 36.94
N PRO A 11 15.65 37.85 35.96
CA PRO A 11 14.52 38.38 35.21
C PRO A 11 13.75 37.24 34.54
N PRO A 12 12.41 37.30 34.48
CA PRO A 12 11.62 36.30 33.79
C PRO A 12 12.11 36.21 32.34
N GLN A 13 12.56 35.03 31.93
CA GLN A 13 12.89 34.78 30.54
C GLN A 13 11.61 34.97 29.72
N ALA A 14 11.67 35.87 28.74
CA ALA A 14 10.59 36.05 27.78
C ALA A 14 10.31 34.69 27.14
N GLN A 15 9.10 34.16 27.36
CA GLN A 15 8.66 32.95 26.67
C GLN A 15 8.75 33.20 25.16
N ALA A 16 9.46 32.31 24.46
CA ALA A 16 9.50 32.33 23.01
C ALA A 16 8.06 32.29 22.48
N ALA A 17 7.76 33.12 21.48
CA ALA A 17 6.44 33.13 20.87
C ALA A 17 6.08 31.72 20.36
N PRO A 18 4.84 31.26 20.56
CA PRO A 18 4.45 29.91 20.16
C PRO A 18 4.63 29.75 18.65
N CYS A 19 5.32 28.69 18.26
CA CYS A 19 5.53 28.38 16.86
C CYS A 19 4.23 27.89 16.21
N ASN A 20 3.85 28.53 15.11
CA ASN A 20 2.62 28.23 14.38
C ASN A 20 2.85 27.41 13.10
N GLN A 21 4.11 27.24 12.66
CA GLN A 21 4.45 26.44 11.49
C GLN A 21 5.83 25.80 11.66
N PHE A 22 5.91 24.51 11.33
CA PHE A 22 7.17 23.77 11.34
C PHE A 22 7.58 23.32 9.94
N ALA A 23 8.86 23.03 9.76
CA ALA A 23 9.42 22.49 8.52
C ALA A 23 10.65 21.60 8.80
N PHE A 24 10.98 20.77 7.81
CA PHE A 24 12.25 20.06 7.76
C PHE A 24 13.39 21.05 7.43
N ASP A 25 14.56 20.87 8.03
CA ASP A 25 15.76 21.73 7.84
C ASP A 25 17.02 20.89 7.52
N GLY A 26 16.86 19.78 6.79
CA GLY A 26 17.95 18.93 6.33
C GLY A 26 17.81 17.46 6.79
N PRO A 27 18.89 16.82 7.29
CA PRO A 27 18.84 15.44 7.78
C PRO A 27 17.81 15.28 8.89
N PHE A 28 16.89 14.35 8.68
CA PHE A 28 15.79 14.09 9.58
C PHE A 28 15.76 12.61 9.96
N GLU A 29 15.50 12.36 11.23
CA GLU A 29 15.41 11.02 11.79
C GLU A 29 14.17 10.91 12.68
N LEU A 30 13.47 9.78 12.54
CA LEU A 30 12.38 9.37 13.41
C LEU A 30 12.60 7.93 13.86
N ALA A 31 12.15 7.59 15.06
CA ALA A 31 12.35 6.29 15.68
C ALA A 31 11.01 5.69 16.10
N GLY A 32 10.78 4.44 15.72
CA GLY A 32 9.67 3.63 16.18
C GLY A 32 9.86 3.07 17.57
N SER A 33 8.75 2.78 18.23
CA SER A 33 8.71 2.11 19.54
C SER A 33 9.27 0.68 19.52
N LYS A 34 9.41 0.05 18.35
CA LYS A 34 9.86 -1.35 18.19
C LYS A 34 11.28 -1.52 17.66
N GLY A 35 12.16 -0.54 17.90
CA GLY A 35 13.57 -0.69 17.55
C GLY A 35 13.84 -0.58 16.06
N TRP A 36 13.15 0.35 15.39
CA TRP A 36 13.48 0.76 14.04
C TRP A 36 13.63 2.28 13.99
N TRP A 37 14.39 2.79 13.04
CA TRP A 37 14.50 4.23 12.79
C TRP A 37 14.58 4.52 11.29
N VAL A 38 13.98 5.62 10.87
CA VAL A 38 13.93 6.08 9.49
C VAL A 38 14.78 7.33 9.35
N LYS A 39 15.62 7.37 8.32
CA LYS A 39 16.47 8.52 7.97
C LYS A 39 16.14 9.01 6.57
N PHE A 40 16.04 10.32 6.41
CA PHE A 40 15.96 10.99 5.12
C PHE A 40 16.51 12.41 5.21
N ASN A 41 16.71 13.07 4.08
CA ASN A 41 17.20 14.45 4.04
C ASN A 41 16.27 15.31 3.17
N THR A 42 15.70 16.35 3.76
CA THR A 42 14.77 17.25 3.08
C THR A 42 14.63 18.59 3.78
N THR A 43 14.19 19.60 3.06
CA THR A 43 13.95 20.95 3.58
C THR A 43 12.55 21.42 3.19
N GLY A 44 11.93 22.26 4.03
CA GLY A 44 10.60 22.80 3.78
C GLY A 44 9.49 21.92 4.37
N THR A 45 8.27 22.08 3.90
CA THR A 45 7.09 21.46 4.51
C THR A 45 6.62 20.18 3.81
N THR A 46 7.14 19.86 2.63
CA THR A 46 6.68 18.73 1.80
C THR A 46 7.86 17.87 1.38
N PRO A 47 8.12 16.74 2.08
CA PRO A 47 9.25 15.88 1.78
C PRO A 47 8.98 15.03 0.53
N ARG A 48 9.92 15.03 -0.41
CA ARG A 48 9.92 14.17 -1.62
C ARG A 48 11.32 13.69 -1.90
N THR A 49 11.76 12.70 -1.14
CA THR A 49 13.15 12.21 -1.15
C THR A 49 13.17 10.71 -0.88
N SER A 50 14.32 10.09 -1.08
CA SER A 50 14.59 8.73 -0.61
C SER A 50 14.65 8.69 0.92
N ALA A 51 14.23 7.56 1.49
CA ALA A 51 14.32 7.29 2.92
C ALA A 51 14.92 5.89 3.14
N THR A 52 15.59 5.68 4.26
CA THR A 52 16.10 4.36 4.66
C THR A 52 15.59 4.03 6.05
N VAL A 53 14.95 2.88 6.20
CA VAL A 53 14.64 2.30 7.51
C VAL A 53 15.77 1.36 7.93
N HIS A 54 16.13 1.43 9.20
CA HIS A 54 17.07 0.54 9.87
C HIS A 54 16.37 -0.15 11.02
N PHE A 55 16.77 -1.39 11.28
CA PHE A 55 16.24 -2.23 12.34
C PHE A 55 17.35 -2.57 13.35
N VAL A 56 16.97 -2.83 14.59
CA VAL A 56 17.91 -3.20 15.68
C VAL A 56 18.70 -4.48 15.40
N ASP A 57 18.22 -5.36 14.53
CA ASP A 57 18.92 -6.57 14.09
C ASP A 57 20.00 -6.29 13.02
N GLY A 58 20.20 -5.02 12.64
CA GLY A 58 21.14 -4.58 11.61
C GLY A 58 20.55 -4.59 10.20
N GLY A 59 19.30 -5.02 10.04
CA GLY A 59 18.57 -4.93 8.78
C GLY A 59 18.44 -3.48 8.30
N LYS A 60 18.40 -3.30 6.98
CA LYS A 60 18.08 -2.02 6.36
C LYS A 60 17.23 -2.21 5.12
N VAL A 61 16.34 -1.26 4.86
CA VAL A 61 15.54 -1.22 3.64
C VAL A 61 15.48 0.21 3.13
N ASP A 62 15.79 0.39 1.86
CA ASP A 62 15.65 1.68 1.18
C ASP A 62 14.22 1.86 0.66
N GLY A 63 13.72 3.09 0.67
CA GLY A 63 12.36 3.45 0.29
C GLY A 63 12.27 4.87 -0.27
N THR A 64 11.06 5.29 -0.58
CA THR A 64 10.77 6.62 -1.14
C THR A 64 9.61 7.25 -0.40
N ILE A 65 9.75 8.52 -0.03
CA ILE A 65 8.65 9.33 0.49
C ILE A 65 7.78 9.75 -0.70
N ILE A 66 6.57 9.20 -0.77
CA ILE A 66 5.62 9.40 -1.88
C ILE A 66 4.55 10.45 -1.56
N GLY A 67 4.45 10.86 -0.30
CA GLY A 67 3.51 11.87 0.16
C GLY A 67 3.85 12.31 1.58
N GLY A 68 3.22 13.41 2.00
CA GLY A 68 3.40 13.95 3.34
C GLY A 68 3.49 15.46 3.35
N SER A 69 3.19 16.06 4.50
CA SER A 69 3.34 17.49 4.72
C SER A 69 3.44 17.82 6.21
N VAL A 70 4.02 18.99 6.50
CA VAL A 70 3.93 19.65 7.81
C VAL A 70 2.98 20.84 7.69
N GLN A 71 1.82 20.76 8.33
CA GLN A 71 0.77 21.80 8.30
C GLN A 71 0.52 22.31 9.71
N GLY A 72 1.03 23.51 10.00
CA GLY A 72 1.12 24.01 11.35
C GLY A 72 1.97 23.07 12.21
N ARG A 73 1.29 22.35 13.11
CA ARG A 73 1.87 21.32 13.98
C ARG A 73 1.57 19.89 13.53
N LYS A 74 0.74 19.68 12.53
CA LYS A 74 0.45 18.32 12.05
C LYS A 74 1.55 17.86 11.11
N VAL A 75 2.01 16.63 11.31
CA VAL A 75 2.98 15.96 10.44
C VAL A 75 2.32 14.72 9.89
N ASP A 76 2.31 14.60 8.57
CA ASP A 76 1.89 13.40 7.85
C ASP A 76 3.00 12.98 6.89
N LEU A 77 3.32 11.69 6.80
CA LEU A 77 4.31 11.13 5.87
C LEU A 77 3.80 9.81 5.30
N SER A 78 4.03 9.55 4.03
CA SER A 78 3.77 8.26 3.38
C SER A 78 5.05 7.75 2.74
N ILE A 79 5.48 6.55 3.12
CA ILE A 79 6.71 5.93 2.63
C ILE A 79 6.39 4.58 1.99
N VAL A 80 6.94 4.36 0.80
CA VAL A 80 6.96 3.03 0.16
C VAL A 80 8.35 2.43 0.27
N TRP A 81 8.44 1.18 0.72
CA TRP A 81 9.71 0.47 0.86
C TRP A 81 10.04 -0.34 -0.40
N GLY A 82 11.32 -0.36 -0.78
CA GLY A 82 11.76 -0.91 -2.06
C GLY A 82 11.69 -2.43 -2.15
N ASP A 83 11.79 -3.14 -1.04
CA ASP A 83 11.64 -4.61 -0.97
C ASP A 83 10.17 -5.05 -1.03
N LYS A 84 9.24 -4.16 -0.70
CA LYS A 84 7.79 -4.38 -0.66
C LYS A 84 7.04 -3.16 -1.23
N PRO A 85 7.03 -2.97 -2.55
CA PRO A 85 6.45 -1.77 -3.18
C PRO A 85 4.93 -1.62 -2.97
N ASN A 86 4.25 -2.68 -2.55
CA ASN A 86 2.82 -2.64 -2.21
C ASN A 86 2.57 -2.19 -0.76
N ASN A 87 3.61 -2.04 0.07
CA ASN A 87 3.51 -1.69 1.48
C ASN A 87 3.78 -0.19 1.65
N ILE A 88 2.71 0.60 1.66
CA ILE A 88 2.76 2.04 1.95
C ILE A 88 2.51 2.24 3.44
N TRP A 89 3.49 2.79 4.14
CA TRP A 89 3.39 3.15 5.55
C TRP A 89 3.04 4.63 5.70
N ASP A 90 1.99 4.90 6.46
CA ASP A 90 1.52 6.22 6.79
C ASP A 90 1.88 6.57 8.24
N PHE A 91 2.61 7.65 8.41
CA PHE A 91 3.00 8.22 9.70
C PHE A 91 2.21 9.50 9.92
N HIS A 92 1.60 9.66 11.08
CA HIS A 92 0.90 10.87 11.49
C HIS A 92 1.32 11.28 12.90
N GLY A 93 1.37 12.58 13.17
CA GLY A 93 1.80 13.09 14.47
C GLY A 93 1.55 14.57 14.66
N THR A 94 1.77 15.05 15.89
CA THR A 94 1.69 16.47 16.23
C THR A 94 3.01 16.95 16.84
N VAL A 95 3.52 18.08 16.35
CA VAL A 95 4.75 18.72 16.83
C VAL A 95 4.48 19.49 18.12
N GLY A 96 5.22 19.14 19.16
CA GLY A 96 5.28 19.86 20.44
C GLY A 96 6.03 21.19 20.34
N ASP A 97 6.06 21.93 21.44
CA ASP A 97 6.80 23.20 21.51
C ASP A 97 8.33 22.99 21.43
N ASP A 98 8.78 21.78 21.72
CA ASP A 98 10.17 21.32 21.57
C ASP A 98 10.56 21.01 20.11
N GLY A 99 9.63 21.13 19.16
CA GLY A 99 9.84 20.75 17.77
C GLY A 99 9.80 19.25 17.53
N HIS A 100 9.49 18.43 18.54
CA HIS A 100 9.42 16.98 18.40
C HIS A 100 7.98 16.48 18.24
N VAL A 101 7.83 15.37 17.52
CA VAL A 101 6.65 14.51 17.66
C VAL A 101 7.02 13.46 18.69
N ASN A 102 6.32 13.40 19.83
CA ASN A 102 6.66 12.49 20.93
C ASN A 102 5.81 11.20 20.94
N ASP A 103 4.63 11.23 20.32
CA ASP A 103 3.70 10.10 20.25
C ASP A 103 2.92 10.13 18.92
N GLY A 104 3.65 9.93 17.82
CA GLY A 104 3.06 9.79 16.50
C GLY A 104 2.55 8.38 16.28
N GLY A 105 1.47 8.22 15.50
CA GLY A 105 0.99 6.92 15.06
C GLY A 105 1.55 6.56 13.68
N GLU A 106 1.82 5.27 13.47
CA GLU A 106 2.06 4.71 12.14
C GLU A 106 1.00 3.66 11.80
N GLN A 107 0.72 3.49 10.51
CA GLN A 107 -0.14 2.43 10.02
C GLN A 107 0.24 1.98 8.61
N LEU A 108 0.06 0.70 8.33
CA LEU A 108 0.17 0.17 6.97
C LEU A 108 -1.14 0.42 6.22
N ARG A 109 -1.09 1.16 5.10
CA ARG A 109 -2.29 1.60 4.36
C ARG A 109 -3.13 0.44 3.82
N ASN A 110 -2.47 -0.55 3.26
CA ASN A 110 -3.08 -1.77 2.72
C ASN A 110 -2.38 -2.94 3.37
N ILE A 111 -3.07 -3.67 4.25
CA ILE A 111 -2.50 -4.82 4.95
C ILE A 111 -2.66 -6.06 4.04
N PRO A 112 -1.57 -6.62 3.49
CA PRO A 112 -1.66 -7.88 2.75
C PRO A 112 -2.24 -9.00 3.63
N PRO A 113 -3.03 -9.95 3.08
CA PRO A 113 -3.59 -11.06 3.87
C PRO A 113 -2.53 -11.93 4.56
N ASP A 114 -1.31 -11.96 4.01
CA ASP A 114 -0.15 -12.71 4.51
C ASP A 114 0.75 -11.88 5.44
N TYR A 115 0.40 -10.62 5.71
CA TYR A 115 1.17 -9.77 6.62
C TYR A 115 0.92 -10.18 8.08
N ALA A 116 1.86 -10.93 8.63
CA ALA A 116 1.87 -11.33 10.05
C ALA A 116 2.55 -10.30 10.97
N GLY A 117 2.99 -9.17 10.43
CA GLY A 117 3.65 -8.11 11.20
C GLY A 117 2.67 -7.23 11.97
N GLU A 118 3.21 -6.38 12.83
CA GLU A 118 2.42 -5.36 13.50
C GLU A 118 1.95 -4.30 12.48
N VAL A 119 0.68 -3.91 12.58
CA VAL A 119 0.03 -3.02 11.58
C VAL A 119 -0.04 -1.57 12.03
N ALA A 120 0.31 -1.29 13.29
CA ALA A 120 0.39 0.04 13.85
C ALA A 120 1.36 0.06 15.03
N ALA A 121 2.18 1.09 15.14
CA ALA A 121 3.01 1.34 16.31
C ALA A 121 3.04 2.86 16.60
N SER A 122 3.66 3.23 17.72
CA SER A 122 4.02 4.63 17.95
C SER A 122 5.43 4.93 17.44
N TRP A 123 5.65 6.17 17.04
CA TRP A 123 6.95 6.70 16.65
C TRP A 123 7.16 8.09 17.25
N ARG A 124 8.43 8.52 17.29
CA ARG A 124 8.82 9.87 17.70
C ARG A 124 9.89 10.44 16.78
N THR A 125 10.00 11.76 16.68
CA THR A 125 11.14 12.36 15.98
C THR A 125 12.38 12.32 16.87
N VAL A 126 13.52 11.97 16.27
CA VAL A 126 14.84 12.10 16.89
C VAL A 126 15.44 13.47 16.56
N THR A 127 15.22 13.96 15.33
CA THR A 127 15.57 15.32 14.93
C THR A 127 14.36 16.24 15.10
N PRO A 128 14.46 17.37 15.80
CA PRO A 128 13.34 18.32 15.88
C PRO A 128 13.05 18.96 14.52
N LEU A 129 11.78 19.23 14.25
CA LEU A 129 11.41 20.13 13.17
C LEU A 129 11.74 21.57 13.57
N LYS A 130 12.09 22.38 12.57
CA LYS A 130 12.41 23.79 12.77
C LYS A 130 11.15 24.62 12.73
N CYS A 131 11.02 25.52 13.70
CA CYS A 131 10.03 26.57 13.59
C CYS A 131 10.38 27.48 12.42
N ILE A 132 9.43 27.68 11.53
CA ILE A 132 9.55 28.66 10.46
C ILE A 132 8.47 29.71 10.64
N ASP A 133 8.74 30.92 10.18
CA ASP A 133 7.66 31.87 9.95
C ASP A 133 6.66 31.19 9.02
N ALA A 134 5.41 31.10 9.47
CA ALA A 134 4.36 30.61 8.60
C ALA A 134 4.49 31.40 7.30
N PRO A 135 4.68 30.74 6.14
CA PRO A 135 4.70 31.47 4.89
C PRO A 135 3.43 32.29 4.90
N ALA A 136 3.55 33.60 4.75
CA ALA A 136 2.39 34.50 4.69
C ALA A 136 1.43 33.80 3.75
N GLN A 137 0.30 33.30 4.29
CA GLN A 137 -0.69 32.64 3.46
C GLN A 137 -0.86 33.61 2.30
N ALA A 138 -0.53 33.16 1.09
CA ALA A 138 -0.74 33.97 -0.09
C ALA A 138 -2.26 34.10 -0.19
N ASN A 139 -2.80 35.05 0.56
CA ASN A 139 -4.10 35.65 0.35
C ASN A 139 -3.93 36.29 -1.01
N THR A 140 -4.25 35.52 -2.05
CA THR A 140 -4.37 36.02 -3.40
C THR A 140 -5.55 36.98 -3.40
N ASP A 141 -5.29 38.25 -3.14
CA ASP A 141 -6.16 39.32 -3.60
C ASP A 141 -5.34 40.60 -3.87
N THR A 142 -5.61 41.22 -5.03
CA THR A 142 -5.04 42.48 -5.59
C THR A 142 -3.78 42.45 -6.47
N GLY A 143 -3.40 41.32 -7.08
CA GLY A 143 -2.68 41.38 -8.37
C GLY A 143 -3.66 41.70 -9.51
N PRO A 144 -3.25 42.37 -10.63
CA PRO A 144 -4.12 42.49 -11.81
C PRO A 144 -4.59 41.08 -12.16
N ALA A 145 -5.90 40.87 -12.18
CA ALA A 145 -6.55 39.55 -12.15
C ALA A 145 -5.72 38.53 -12.93
N ALA A 146 -4.95 37.72 -12.20
CA ALA A 146 -4.42 36.50 -12.77
C ALA A 146 -5.66 35.75 -13.26
N PRO A 147 -5.69 35.27 -14.52
CA PRO A 147 -6.81 34.50 -15.01
C PRO A 147 -7.13 33.44 -13.96
N PRO A 148 -8.42 33.24 -13.62
CA PRO A 148 -8.82 32.36 -12.53
C PRO A 148 -8.01 31.08 -12.61
N PRO A 149 -7.41 30.61 -11.50
CA PRO A 149 -6.66 29.38 -11.51
C PRO A 149 -7.50 28.36 -12.28
N PRO A 150 -6.95 27.74 -13.34
CA PRO A 150 -7.72 26.83 -14.15
C PRO A 150 -8.43 25.86 -13.21
N PRO A 151 -9.73 25.63 -13.38
CA PRO A 151 -10.49 24.76 -12.50
C PRO A 151 -9.68 23.49 -12.29
N PRO A 152 -9.59 22.97 -11.03
CA PRO A 152 -8.81 21.79 -10.74
C PRO A 152 -9.11 20.76 -11.82
N PRO A 153 -8.08 20.16 -12.46
CA PRO A 153 -8.30 19.28 -13.57
C PRO A 153 -9.35 18.26 -13.15
N PRO A 154 -10.40 18.05 -13.97
CA PRO A 154 -11.49 17.17 -13.61
C PRO A 154 -10.89 15.86 -13.09
N PRO A 155 -11.37 15.36 -11.94
CA PRO A 155 -10.86 14.15 -11.33
C PRO A 155 -10.67 13.08 -12.41
N GLN A 156 -9.42 12.64 -12.59
CA GLN A 156 -9.14 11.72 -13.69
C GLN A 156 -9.83 10.39 -13.42
N PRO A 157 -10.44 9.78 -14.44
CA PRO A 157 -11.00 8.47 -14.27
C PRO A 157 -9.90 7.45 -13.90
N VAL A 158 -10.30 6.47 -13.08
CA VAL A 158 -9.39 5.49 -12.47
C VAL A 158 -9.35 4.27 -13.38
N LYS A 159 -8.16 3.92 -13.86
CA LYS A 159 -7.95 2.68 -14.64
C LYS A 159 -8.21 1.47 -13.77
N CYS A 160 -9.07 0.60 -14.26
CA CYS A 160 -9.38 -0.65 -13.59
C CYS A 160 -8.37 -1.75 -13.90
N PRO A 161 -8.19 -2.71 -12.98
CA PRO A 161 -7.39 -3.89 -13.23
C PRO A 161 -7.78 -4.61 -14.52
N VAL A 162 -6.81 -5.25 -15.15
CA VAL A 162 -7.08 -6.05 -16.35
C VAL A 162 -7.98 -7.23 -15.93
N GLY A 163 -9.08 -7.44 -16.66
CA GLY A 163 -10.12 -8.43 -16.32
C GLY A 163 -11.34 -7.84 -15.61
N SER A 164 -11.34 -6.55 -15.26
CA SER A 164 -12.58 -5.86 -14.87
C SER A 164 -13.50 -5.66 -16.09
N PRO A 165 -14.83 -5.72 -15.92
CA PRO A 165 -15.79 -5.52 -17.02
C PRO A 165 -15.76 -4.11 -17.62
N VAL A 166 -15.19 -3.13 -16.91
CA VAL A 166 -14.94 -1.78 -17.42
C VAL A 166 -13.44 -1.47 -17.28
N PRO A 167 -12.80 -0.90 -18.31
CA PRO A 167 -11.37 -0.57 -18.27
C PRO A 167 -11.08 0.67 -17.42
N GLU A 168 -12.08 1.51 -17.16
CA GLU A 168 -11.94 2.75 -16.40
C GLU A 168 -13.26 3.08 -15.70
N VAL A 169 -13.19 3.66 -14.49
CA VAL A 169 -14.35 4.19 -13.76
C VAL A 169 -14.16 5.67 -13.46
N PRO A 170 -15.25 6.47 -13.34
CA PRO A 170 -15.15 7.85 -12.89
C PRO A 170 -14.39 7.98 -11.57
N ALA A 171 -13.70 9.09 -11.37
CA ALA A 171 -12.94 9.31 -10.15
C ALA A 171 -13.81 9.17 -8.89
N GLY A 172 -13.26 8.53 -7.87
CA GLY A 172 -13.97 8.25 -6.61
C GLY A 172 -14.90 7.03 -6.66
N GLN A 173 -14.99 6.32 -7.79
CA GLN A 173 -15.67 5.03 -7.87
C GLN A 173 -14.69 3.86 -7.75
N THR A 174 -15.14 2.76 -7.15
CA THR A 174 -14.36 1.53 -7.02
C THR A 174 -14.52 0.68 -8.28
N CYS A 175 -13.40 0.14 -8.77
CA CYS A 175 -13.43 -0.77 -9.92
C CYS A 175 -14.20 -2.06 -9.57
N PRO A 176 -15.12 -2.49 -10.44
CA PRO A 176 -15.82 -3.75 -10.24
C PRO A 176 -14.82 -4.91 -10.23
N ALA A 177 -15.06 -5.87 -9.33
CA ALA A 177 -14.26 -7.06 -9.20
C ALA A 177 -14.09 -7.77 -10.56
N PRO A 178 -12.89 -8.27 -10.88
CA PRO A 178 -12.67 -9.03 -12.09
C PRO A 178 -13.54 -10.29 -12.08
N LYS A 179 -14.08 -10.63 -13.25
CA LYS A 179 -14.84 -11.87 -13.50
C LYS A 179 -14.23 -12.57 -14.71
N ASP A 180 -14.38 -13.89 -14.74
CA ASP A 180 -13.96 -14.72 -15.87
C ASP A 180 -12.48 -14.54 -16.24
N ALA A 181 -11.64 -14.24 -15.24
CA ALA A 181 -10.23 -13.92 -15.45
C ALA A 181 -9.32 -15.15 -15.54
N ILE A 182 -9.90 -16.36 -15.67
CA ILE A 182 -9.13 -17.57 -15.90
C ILE A 182 -9.49 -18.20 -17.23
N ARG A 183 -8.51 -18.84 -17.86
CA ARG A 183 -8.69 -19.63 -19.06
C ARG A 183 -7.99 -20.97 -18.92
N VAL A 184 -8.72 -22.05 -19.19
CA VAL A 184 -8.18 -23.41 -19.14
C VAL A 184 -7.90 -23.91 -20.55
N THR A 185 -6.75 -24.51 -20.74
CA THR A 185 -6.36 -25.17 -22.00
C THR A 185 -5.79 -26.56 -21.71
N PHE A 186 -5.88 -27.44 -22.70
CA PHE A 186 -5.46 -28.83 -22.58
C PHE A 186 -4.47 -29.17 -23.69
N THR A 187 -3.29 -29.64 -23.30
CA THR A 187 -2.36 -30.32 -24.21
C THR A 187 -2.61 -31.82 -24.10
N ARG A 188 -3.18 -32.41 -25.16
CA ARG A 188 -3.61 -33.81 -25.17
C ARG A 188 -2.45 -34.74 -25.48
N ALA A 189 -2.30 -35.80 -24.69
CA ALA A 189 -1.44 -36.94 -25.02
C ALA A 189 -2.17 -38.27 -24.72
N PRO A 190 -1.70 -39.41 -25.22
CA PRO A 190 -2.45 -40.68 -25.20
C PRO A 190 -2.84 -41.19 -23.81
N LEU A 191 -2.05 -40.93 -22.76
CA LEU A 191 -2.27 -41.43 -21.40
C LEU A 191 -2.48 -40.33 -20.36
N GLN A 192 -1.94 -39.14 -20.61
CA GLN A 192 -2.01 -38.01 -19.69
C GLN A 192 -2.23 -36.73 -20.48
N TRP A 193 -3.03 -35.82 -19.94
CA TRP A 193 -3.22 -34.49 -20.48
C TRP A 193 -2.56 -33.48 -19.55
N THR A 194 -1.90 -32.49 -20.13
CA THR A 194 -1.43 -31.33 -19.36
C THR A 194 -2.51 -30.27 -19.39
N VAL A 195 -3.01 -29.90 -18.22
CA VAL A 195 -3.94 -28.79 -18.01
C VAL A 195 -3.13 -27.55 -17.75
N SER A 196 -3.39 -26.48 -18.50
CA SER A 196 -2.78 -25.17 -18.32
C SER A 196 -3.87 -24.16 -18.01
N VAL A 197 -3.79 -23.56 -16.82
CA VAL A 197 -4.73 -22.56 -16.33
C VAL A 197 -4.00 -21.22 -16.30
N THR A 198 -4.45 -20.27 -17.11
CA THR A 198 -3.87 -18.92 -17.19
C THR A 198 -4.80 -17.93 -16.50
N ASN A 199 -4.25 -17.13 -15.60
CA ASN A 199 -4.91 -16.04 -14.93
C ASN A 199 -4.58 -14.71 -15.63
N SER A 200 -5.58 -13.94 -16.01
CA SER A 200 -5.42 -12.59 -16.59
C SER A 200 -5.62 -11.47 -15.57
N ALA A 201 -6.11 -11.78 -14.37
CA ALA A 201 -6.32 -10.80 -13.31
C ALA A 201 -5.01 -10.37 -12.64
N ASP A 202 -5.03 -9.14 -12.11
CA ASP A 202 -3.97 -8.57 -11.26
C ASP A 202 -3.97 -9.13 -9.82
N ILE A 203 -4.86 -10.08 -9.52
CA ILE A 203 -4.90 -10.79 -8.23
C ILE A 203 -4.60 -12.28 -8.44
N GLY A 204 -3.90 -12.89 -7.50
CA GLY A 204 -3.70 -14.33 -7.42
C GLY A 204 -4.73 -14.99 -6.51
N GLY A 205 -4.69 -16.31 -6.42
CA GLY A 205 -5.58 -17.01 -5.50
C GLY A 205 -5.53 -18.52 -5.56
N ASN A 206 -6.47 -19.12 -4.86
CA ASN A 206 -6.65 -20.56 -4.75
C ASN A 206 -7.65 -21.03 -5.80
N CYS A 207 -7.26 -22.02 -6.57
CA CYS A 207 -8.04 -22.62 -7.63
C CYS A 207 -8.34 -24.08 -7.35
N THR A 208 -9.52 -24.50 -7.76
CA THR A 208 -9.93 -25.90 -7.76
C THR A 208 -10.29 -26.31 -9.18
N TYR A 209 -9.70 -27.40 -9.63
CA TYR A 209 -10.04 -28.10 -10.85
C TYR A 209 -10.83 -29.36 -10.48
N ASN A 210 -11.99 -29.57 -11.10
CA ASN A 210 -12.79 -30.78 -10.93
C ASN A 210 -13.27 -31.29 -12.29
N ALA A 211 -12.92 -32.52 -12.63
CA ALA A 211 -13.50 -33.24 -13.76
C ALA A 211 -14.56 -34.22 -13.25
N THR A 212 -15.73 -34.24 -13.88
CA THR A 212 -16.80 -35.21 -13.61
C THR A 212 -17.26 -35.80 -14.93
N ALA A 213 -17.28 -37.12 -15.05
CA ALA A 213 -17.80 -37.78 -16.24
C ALA A 213 -19.31 -37.51 -16.38
N ASN A 214 -19.84 -37.56 -17.60
CA ASN A 214 -21.27 -37.33 -17.86
C ASN A 214 -22.21 -38.27 -17.09
N ASN A 215 -21.73 -39.44 -16.67
CA ASN A 215 -22.46 -40.39 -15.85
C ASN A 215 -22.38 -40.09 -14.34
N GLY A 216 -21.79 -38.96 -13.94
CA GLY A 216 -21.61 -38.54 -12.56
C GLY A 216 -20.38 -39.12 -11.85
N THR A 217 -19.57 -39.95 -12.53
CA THR A 217 -18.37 -40.53 -11.91
C THR A 217 -17.31 -39.44 -11.72
N PRO A 218 -16.73 -39.29 -10.50
CA PRO A 218 -15.64 -38.36 -10.28
C PRO A 218 -14.43 -38.69 -11.16
N GLY A 219 -13.90 -37.68 -11.82
CA GLY A 219 -12.63 -37.73 -12.54
C GLY A 219 -11.47 -37.18 -11.71
N ALA A 220 -10.48 -36.62 -12.40
CA ALA A 220 -9.38 -35.93 -11.74
C ALA A 220 -9.87 -34.66 -11.02
N SER A 221 -9.34 -34.43 -9.82
CA SER A 221 -9.48 -33.17 -9.09
C SER A 221 -8.12 -32.67 -8.67
N ASN A 222 -7.94 -31.36 -8.61
CA ASN A 222 -6.70 -30.76 -8.16
C ASN A 222 -6.95 -29.41 -7.50
N ASN A 223 -6.21 -29.11 -6.44
CA ASN A 223 -6.18 -27.79 -5.81
C ASN A 223 -4.80 -27.18 -6.02
N PHE A 224 -4.76 -25.94 -6.48
CA PHE A 224 -3.51 -25.26 -6.79
C PHE A 224 -3.64 -23.77 -6.57
N THR A 225 -2.51 -23.10 -6.35
CA THR A 225 -2.44 -21.63 -6.30
C THR A 225 -2.03 -21.10 -7.66
N ILE A 226 -2.60 -19.96 -8.06
CA ILE A 226 -2.17 -19.24 -9.26
C ILE A 226 -1.75 -17.82 -8.89
N ALA A 227 -0.60 -17.38 -9.41
CA ALA A 227 -0.12 -16.03 -9.22
C ALA A 227 -0.95 -15.01 -10.03
N PRO A 228 -0.94 -13.72 -9.66
CA PRO A 228 -1.42 -12.64 -10.53
C PRO A 228 -0.78 -12.74 -11.91
N LYS A 229 -1.58 -12.62 -12.98
CA LYS A 229 -1.10 -12.73 -14.37
C LYS A 229 -0.26 -13.98 -14.67
N GLY A 230 -0.42 -15.04 -13.87
CA GLY A 230 0.39 -16.25 -13.93
C GLY A 230 -0.29 -17.40 -14.66
N THR A 231 0.47 -18.48 -14.84
CA THR A 231 -0.05 -19.75 -15.39
C THR A 231 0.33 -20.89 -14.46
N ALA A 232 -0.62 -21.77 -14.18
CA ALA A 232 -0.41 -23.02 -13.45
C ALA A 232 -0.58 -24.21 -14.40
N ASN A 233 0.31 -25.19 -14.30
CA ASN A 233 0.29 -26.39 -15.13
C ASN A 233 0.30 -27.63 -14.25
N PHE A 234 -0.52 -28.61 -14.59
CA PHE A 234 -0.52 -29.92 -13.93
C PHE A 234 -1.01 -31.01 -14.88
N ASN A 235 -0.65 -32.25 -14.59
CA ASN A 235 -1.06 -33.40 -15.42
C ASN A 235 -2.26 -34.10 -14.79
N VAL A 236 -3.18 -34.53 -15.65
CA VAL A 236 -4.32 -35.38 -15.29
C VAL A 236 -4.35 -36.61 -16.20
N PRO A 237 -4.91 -37.75 -15.76
CA PRO A 237 -5.18 -38.87 -16.65
C PRO A 237 -6.04 -38.42 -17.83
N ALA A 238 -5.74 -38.94 -19.03
CA ALA A 238 -6.59 -38.72 -20.19
C ALA A 238 -8.00 -39.31 -19.94
N PRO A 239 -9.08 -38.69 -20.47
CA PRO A 239 -10.41 -39.28 -20.45
C PRO A 239 -10.41 -40.72 -20.98
N ALA A 240 -11.16 -41.60 -20.34
CA ALA A 240 -11.38 -42.94 -20.89
C ALA A 240 -12.02 -42.82 -22.30
N PRO A 241 -11.71 -43.74 -23.23
CA PRO A 241 -12.34 -43.76 -24.55
C PRO A 241 -13.86 -43.69 -24.46
N PHE A 242 -14.48 -42.91 -25.34
CA PHE A 242 -15.93 -42.71 -25.41
C PHE A 242 -16.56 -42.07 -24.16
N THR A 243 -15.75 -41.47 -23.27
CA THR A 243 -16.23 -40.75 -22.09
C THR A 243 -15.97 -39.26 -22.22
N THR A 244 -17.00 -38.45 -22.00
CA THR A 244 -16.87 -37.00 -21.88
C THR A 244 -16.88 -36.61 -20.40
N TYR A 245 -15.98 -35.71 -20.04
CA TYR A 245 -15.88 -35.09 -18.72
C TYR A 245 -16.29 -33.63 -18.81
N ARG A 246 -17.16 -33.22 -17.89
CA ARG A 246 -17.39 -31.82 -17.54
C ARG A 246 -16.29 -31.40 -16.58
N VAL A 247 -15.44 -30.49 -17.04
CA VAL A 247 -14.38 -29.88 -16.26
C VAL A 247 -14.85 -28.51 -15.78
N VAL A 248 -14.76 -28.28 -14.48
CA VAL A 248 -14.99 -26.98 -13.85
C VAL A 248 -13.70 -26.59 -13.14
N THR A 249 -13.15 -25.45 -13.54
CA THR A 249 -12.07 -24.78 -12.79
C THR A 249 -12.64 -23.50 -12.20
N SER A 250 -12.46 -23.28 -10.91
CA SER A 250 -12.89 -22.07 -10.22
C SER A 250 -11.77 -21.52 -9.35
N CYS A 251 -11.52 -20.22 -9.41
CA CYS A 251 -10.46 -19.56 -8.66
C CYS A 251 -11.02 -18.45 -7.77
N THR A 252 -10.61 -18.45 -6.51
CA THR A 252 -10.96 -17.44 -5.52
C THR A 252 -9.74 -16.71 -5.00
N GLY A 253 -9.86 -15.42 -4.78
CA GLY A 253 -8.78 -14.54 -4.33
C GLY A 253 -9.32 -13.38 -3.51
N THR A 254 -8.42 -12.68 -2.83
CA THR A 254 -8.79 -11.50 -2.04
C THR A 254 -8.74 -10.26 -2.92
N TYR A 255 -9.85 -9.54 -3.02
CA TYR A 255 -9.97 -8.26 -3.70
C TYR A 255 -10.66 -7.27 -2.76
N ASP A 256 -10.03 -6.12 -2.52
CA ASP A 256 -10.57 -5.09 -1.62
C ASP A 256 -10.95 -5.63 -0.22
N GLY A 257 -10.07 -6.46 0.35
CA GLY A 257 -10.26 -7.10 1.66
C GLY A 257 -11.33 -8.20 1.71
N LYS A 258 -11.97 -8.55 0.59
CA LYS A 258 -13.01 -9.58 0.52
C LYS A 258 -12.58 -10.75 -0.35
N GLN A 259 -12.96 -11.97 0.07
CA GLN A 259 -12.79 -13.16 -0.75
C GLN A 259 -13.84 -13.14 -1.88
N ILE A 260 -13.38 -13.21 -3.13
CA ILE A 260 -14.24 -13.25 -4.32
C ILE A 260 -13.84 -14.40 -5.23
N GLU A 261 -14.79 -14.90 -6.03
CA GLU A 261 -14.48 -15.72 -7.20
C GLU A 261 -14.14 -14.79 -8.37
N PHE A 262 -12.88 -14.80 -8.80
CA PHE A 262 -12.41 -13.91 -9.88
C PHE A 262 -12.39 -14.59 -11.24
N GLY A 263 -12.54 -15.91 -11.28
CA GLY A 263 -12.61 -16.65 -12.53
C GLY A 263 -13.19 -18.04 -12.37
N ARG A 264 -13.98 -18.44 -13.35
CA ARG A 264 -14.52 -19.78 -13.51
C ARG A 264 -14.52 -20.14 -14.98
N ASP A 265 -14.02 -21.33 -15.29
CA ASP A 265 -13.98 -21.86 -16.65
C ASP A 265 -14.59 -23.26 -16.62
N GLU A 266 -15.55 -23.48 -17.50
CA GLU A 266 -16.31 -24.73 -17.60
C GLU A 266 -16.27 -25.25 -19.04
N GLN A 267 -15.77 -26.47 -19.21
CA GLN A 267 -15.59 -27.09 -20.53
C GLN A 267 -15.97 -28.56 -20.50
N ASN A 268 -16.56 -29.05 -21.59
CA ASN A 268 -16.73 -30.48 -21.81
C ASN A 268 -15.56 -30.99 -22.66
N VAL A 269 -14.87 -32.02 -22.17
CA VAL A 269 -13.72 -32.59 -22.85
C VAL A 269 -13.87 -34.10 -23.03
N SER A 270 -13.45 -34.61 -24.18
CA SER A 270 -13.42 -36.02 -24.52
C SER A 270 -12.15 -36.33 -25.30
N LEU A 271 -11.74 -37.61 -25.31
CA LEU A 271 -10.64 -38.08 -26.13
C LEU A 271 -10.91 -37.80 -27.62
#